data_AF-A0A3G8ZYW7-F1
#
_entry.id   AF-A0A3G8ZYW7-F1
#
_cell.length_a   1.000
_cell.length_b   1.000
_cell.length_c   1.000
_cell.angle_alpha   90.00
_cell.angle_beta   90.00
_cell.angle_gamma   90.00
#
_symmetry.space_group_name_H-M   'P 1'
#
loop_
_entity.id
_entity.type
_entity.pdbx_description
1 polymer ?
#
loop_
_entity_poly.entity_id
_entity_poly.type
_entity_poly.pdbx_seq_one_letter_code
_entity_poly.pdbx_strand_id
1 'polypeptide(L)'
;MTSPSDKPRRPSMLNGLAGAFAPRQIDFDPDSPNELPKTVKIAGLLALGAGLLNVFAGFTFVFNRNAYVQTFKDNAQICKSLFNGQIGDAIPATETSADAVTCRASADATTATIANFNSAITTVIVISIAIGLGMLVGGWFLRKGSIGARRSLAVMALLLFAMTVLNFSTGLLMLLSGVMLIAAMGMCFVGKGANYFIRAKAAGRK
;
A
#
# COMPACT_ATOMS: atom_id res chain seq x y z
N MET A 1 4.02 53.56 7.00
CA MET A 1 2.70 53.64 6.34
C MET A 1 2.16 52.23 6.23
N THR A 2 1.29 51.83 7.16
CA THR A 2 0.69 50.49 7.22
C THR A 2 -0.69 50.55 6.54
N SER A 3 -0.84 49.88 5.41
CA SER A 3 -2.13 49.79 4.70
C SER A 3 -3.15 49.03 5.58
N PRO A 4 -4.42 49.48 5.70
CA PRO A 4 -5.37 48.95 6.69
C PRO A 4 -6.13 47.69 6.24
N SER A 5 -5.64 46.95 5.24
CA SER A 5 -6.43 45.91 4.55
C SER A 5 -5.84 44.49 4.57
N ASP A 6 -5.06 44.14 5.59
CA ASP A 6 -4.67 42.74 5.82
C ASP A 6 -5.54 42.11 6.92
N LYS A 7 -6.79 41.79 6.56
CA LYS A 7 -7.55 40.80 7.33
C LYS A 7 -6.79 39.46 7.25
N PRO A 8 -6.62 38.71 8.35
CA PRO A 8 -5.95 37.41 8.32
C PRO A 8 -6.66 36.49 7.32
N ARG A 9 -6.02 36.28 6.16
CA ARG A 9 -6.52 35.36 5.13
C ARG A 9 -6.65 33.98 5.78
N ARG A 10 -7.88 33.45 5.81
CA ARG A 10 -8.14 32.07 6.24
C ARG A 10 -7.17 31.15 5.49
N PRO A 11 -6.41 30.28 6.17
CA PRO A 11 -5.46 29.41 5.49
C PRO A 11 -6.23 28.50 4.54
N SER A 12 -6.10 28.77 3.24
CA SER A 12 -6.59 27.87 2.19
C SER A 12 -5.84 26.54 2.34
N MET A 13 -6.53 25.41 2.16
CA MET A 13 -5.88 24.09 2.19
C MET A 13 -4.70 24.01 1.21
N LEU A 14 -4.78 24.75 0.09
CA LEU A 14 -3.71 24.89 -0.89
C LEU A 14 -2.49 25.67 -0.35
N ASN A 15 -2.69 26.67 0.51
CA ASN A 15 -1.59 27.37 1.19
C ASN A 15 -0.94 26.49 2.26
N GLY A 16 -1.70 25.57 2.87
CA GLY A 16 -1.17 24.54 3.75
C GLY A 16 -0.27 23.55 3.01
N LEU A 17 -0.65 23.15 1.78
CA LEU A 17 0.18 22.34 0.89
C LEU A 17 1.43 23.08 0.40
N ALA A 18 1.29 24.33 -0.06
CA ALA A 18 2.43 25.14 -0.49
C ALA A 18 3.44 25.38 0.65
N GLY A 19 2.96 25.66 1.86
CA GLY A 19 3.81 25.79 3.05
C GLY A 19 4.41 24.46 3.55
N ALA A 20 3.81 23.32 3.22
CA ALA A 20 4.34 22.00 3.52
C ALA A 20 5.48 21.60 2.57
N PHE A 21 5.47 22.08 1.33
CA PHE A 21 6.50 21.82 0.32
C PHE A 21 7.59 22.90 0.21
N ALA A 22 7.40 24.07 0.83
CA ALA A 22 8.42 25.11 0.86
C ALA A 22 9.67 24.63 1.63
N PRO A 23 10.89 24.77 1.05
CA PRO A 23 12.12 24.39 1.73
C PRO A 23 12.29 25.27 2.97
N ARG A 24 12.12 24.69 4.15
CA ARG A 24 12.30 25.39 5.42
C ARG A 24 13.79 25.51 5.70
N GLN A 25 14.31 26.73 5.85
CA GLN A 25 15.62 26.94 6.45
C GLN A 25 15.59 26.35 7.86
N ILE A 26 16.45 25.38 8.11
CA ILE A 26 16.55 24.72 9.41
C ILE A 26 17.59 25.49 10.20
N ASP A 27 17.15 26.40 11.08
CA ASP A 27 18.02 26.89 12.14
C ASP A 27 18.43 25.68 12.98
N PHE A 28 19.70 25.31 12.86
CA PHE A 28 20.26 24.12 13.46
C PHE A 28 20.98 24.54 14.73
N ASP A 29 20.25 24.56 15.84
CA ASP A 29 20.84 24.60 17.16
C ASP A 29 21.16 23.15 17.58
N PRO A 30 22.45 22.74 17.59
CA PRO A 30 22.87 21.36 17.87
C PRO A 30 22.56 20.91 19.30
N ASP A 31 22.37 21.85 20.23
CA ASP A 31 22.11 21.57 21.65
C ASP A 31 20.60 21.52 21.98
N SER A 32 19.74 21.86 21.02
CA SER A 32 18.29 21.85 21.24
C SER A 32 17.71 20.42 21.37
N PRO A 33 16.84 20.14 22.36
CA PRO A 33 16.22 18.81 22.51
C PRO A 33 15.43 18.39 21.27
N ASN A 34 15.86 17.31 20.60
CA ASN A 34 15.15 16.77 19.45
C ASN A 34 14.02 15.82 19.90
N GLU A 35 12.90 16.40 20.31
CA GLU A 35 11.69 15.67 20.69
C GLU A 35 10.96 15.08 19.47
N LEU A 36 10.37 13.90 19.66
CA LEU A 36 9.62 13.21 18.61
C LEU A 36 8.30 13.97 18.30
N PRO A 37 8.11 14.51 17.09
CA PRO A 37 6.92 15.29 16.77
C PRO A 37 5.68 14.38 16.74
N LYS A 38 4.52 14.96 17.07
CA LYS A 38 3.22 14.26 17.02
C LYS A 38 2.94 13.64 15.65
N THR A 39 3.40 14.26 14.56
CA THR A 39 3.24 13.74 13.20
C THR A 39 3.93 12.39 13.00
N VAL A 40 5.11 12.18 13.59
CA VAL A 40 5.84 10.90 13.52
C VAL A 40 5.16 9.83 14.40
N LYS A 41 4.58 10.22 15.54
CA LYS A 41 3.76 9.33 16.37
C LYS A 41 2.51 8.85 15.63
N ILE A 42 1.80 9.77 14.98
CA ILE A 42 0.60 9.46 14.18
C ILE A 42 0.98 8.61 12.97
N ALA A 43 2.06 8.94 12.26
CA ALA A 43 2.57 8.13 11.16
C ALA A 43 2.90 6.70 11.62
N GLY A 44 3.48 6.54 12.81
CA GLY A 44 3.76 5.22 13.39
C GLY A 44 2.48 4.42 13.68
N LEU A 45 1.43 5.08 14.19
CA LEU A 45 0.11 4.45 14.38
C LEU A 45 -0.53 4.04 13.05
N LEU A 46 -0.47 4.91 12.03
CA LEU A 46 -1.00 4.60 10.71
C LEU A 46 -0.25 3.44 10.05
N ALA A 47 1.08 3.40 10.18
CA ALA A 47 1.90 2.29 9.69
C ALA A 47 1.59 0.98 10.42
N LEU A 48 1.37 1.02 11.74
CA LEU A 48 0.92 -0.14 12.52
C LEU A 48 -0.47 -0.62 12.05
N GLY A 49 -1.42 0.29 11.88
CA GLY A 49 -2.76 -0.03 11.38
C GLY A 49 -2.73 -0.62 9.96
N ALA A 50 -1.95 -0.03 9.07
CA ALA A 50 -1.73 -0.54 7.71
C ALA A 50 -1.12 -1.96 7.73
N GLY A 51 -0.15 -2.19 8.60
CA GLY A 51 0.45 -3.51 8.81
C GLY A 51 -0.56 -4.55 9.30
N LEU A 52 -1.37 -4.21 10.30
CA LEU A 52 -2.44 -5.10 10.80
C LEU A 52 -3.44 -5.45 9.70
N LEU A 53 -3.88 -4.47 8.92
CA LEU A 53 -4.81 -4.70 7.80
C LEU A 53 -4.21 -5.62 6.74
N ASN A 54 -2.91 -5.47 6.43
CA ASN A 54 -2.24 -6.33 5.45
C ASN A 54 -2.04 -7.76 5.96
N VAL A 55 -1.65 -7.92 7.23
CA VAL A 55 -1.57 -9.24 7.86
C VAL A 55 -2.94 -9.91 7.86
N PHE A 56 -3.98 -9.17 8.27
CA PHE A 56 -5.35 -9.68 8.27
C PHE A 56 -5.81 -10.05 6.85
N ALA A 57 -5.55 -9.21 5.85
CA ALA A 57 -5.81 -9.54 4.45
C ALA A 57 -5.10 -10.82 4.03
N GLY A 58 -3.81 -10.98 4.34
CA GLY A 58 -3.06 -12.21 4.10
C GLY A 58 -3.72 -13.46 4.71
N PHE A 59 -4.20 -13.35 5.96
CA PHE A 59 -4.95 -14.43 6.60
C PHE A 59 -6.29 -14.71 5.93
N THR A 60 -7.02 -13.69 5.47
CA THR A 60 -8.27 -13.91 4.72
C THR A 60 -8.03 -14.71 3.44
N PHE A 61 -6.89 -14.52 2.76
CA PHE A 61 -6.51 -15.36 1.62
C PHE A 61 -6.22 -16.81 2.03
N VAL A 62 -5.63 -17.05 3.20
CA VAL A 62 -5.41 -18.40 3.75
C VAL A 62 -6.73 -19.11 3.99
N PHE A 63 -7.64 -18.47 4.73
CA PHE A 63 -8.92 -19.09 5.11
C PHE A 63 -9.87 -19.27 3.92
N ASN A 64 -9.87 -18.33 2.98
CA ASN A 64 -10.76 -18.37 1.81
C ASN A 64 -10.10 -19.02 0.59
N ARG A 65 -8.91 -19.61 0.71
CA ARG A 65 -8.18 -20.22 -0.41
C ARG A 65 -9.03 -21.21 -1.21
N ASN A 66 -9.74 -22.09 -0.52
CA ASN A 66 -10.61 -23.08 -1.15
C ASN A 66 -11.76 -22.41 -1.89
N ALA A 67 -12.35 -21.35 -1.33
CA ALA A 67 -13.40 -20.58 -1.99
C ALA A 67 -12.89 -19.92 -3.27
N TYR A 68 -11.68 -19.33 -3.26
CA TYR A 68 -11.09 -18.76 -4.48
C TYR A 68 -10.84 -19.80 -5.57
N VAL A 69 -10.36 -21.00 -5.21
CA VAL A 69 -10.19 -22.10 -6.17
C VAL A 69 -11.53 -22.57 -6.73
N GLN A 70 -12.57 -22.63 -5.89
CA GLN A 70 -13.92 -22.97 -6.37
C GLN A 70 -14.46 -21.89 -7.30
N THR A 71 -14.37 -20.62 -6.94
CA THR A 71 -14.77 -19.52 -7.83
C THR A 71 -14.02 -19.56 -9.17
N PHE A 72 -12.73 -19.90 -9.17
CA PHE A 72 -11.98 -20.10 -10.42
C PHE A 72 -12.54 -21.26 -11.27
N LYS A 73 -12.85 -22.40 -10.64
CA LYS A 73 -13.48 -23.55 -11.31
C LYS A 73 -14.88 -23.21 -11.83
N ASP A 74 -15.69 -22.53 -11.04
CA ASP A 74 -17.05 -22.13 -11.39
C ASP A 74 -17.03 -21.16 -12.57
N ASN A 75 -16.13 -20.18 -12.57
CA ASN A 75 -15.96 -19.26 -13.69
C ASN A 75 -15.52 -19.99 -14.97
N ALA A 76 -14.60 -20.95 -14.86
CA ALA A 76 -14.20 -21.77 -16.00
C ALA A 76 -15.37 -22.63 -16.54
N GLN A 77 -16.19 -23.18 -15.65
CA GLN A 77 -17.40 -23.93 -16.02
C GLN A 77 -18.46 -23.05 -16.68
N ILE A 78 -18.68 -21.84 -16.17
CA ILE A 78 -19.59 -20.86 -16.77
C ILE A 78 -19.12 -20.53 -18.20
N CYS A 79 -17.84 -20.23 -18.39
CA CYS A 79 -17.28 -19.97 -19.72
C CYS A 79 -17.48 -21.17 -20.67
N LYS A 80 -17.22 -22.39 -20.20
CA LYS A 80 -17.46 -23.61 -20.99
C LYS A 80 -18.94 -23.79 -21.34
N SER A 81 -19.85 -23.49 -20.42
CA SER A 81 -21.29 -23.61 -20.67
C SER A 81 -21.79 -22.63 -21.73
N LEU A 82 -21.17 -21.45 -21.84
CA LEU A 82 -21.52 -20.41 -22.81
C LEU A 82 -20.97 -20.70 -24.21
N PHE A 83 -19.82 -21.35 -24.32
CA PHE A 83 -19.12 -21.58 -25.59
C PHE A 83 -18.95 -23.06 -25.95
N ASN A 84 -19.99 -23.88 -25.75
CA ASN A 84 -20.03 -25.30 -26.16
C ASN A 84 -18.82 -26.14 -25.66
N GLY A 85 -18.35 -25.87 -24.45
CA GLY A 85 -17.21 -26.56 -23.82
C GLY A 85 -15.85 -25.92 -24.09
N GLN A 86 -15.78 -24.85 -24.88
CA GLN A 86 -14.55 -24.13 -25.20
C GLN A 86 -14.21 -23.07 -24.15
N ILE A 87 -12.91 -22.85 -23.93
CA ILE A 87 -12.38 -21.80 -23.06
C ILE A 87 -10.99 -21.37 -23.56
N GLY A 88 -10.56 -20.15 -23.25
CA GLY A 88 -9.28 -19.64 -23.71
C GLY A 88 -9.24 -19.50 -25.23
N ASP A 89 -8.08 -19.79 -25.82
CA ASP A 89 -7.83 -19.67 -27.27
C ASP A 89 -8.67 -20.61 -28.14
N ALA A 90 -9.38 -21.57 -27.54
CA ALA A 90 -10.31 -22.44 -28.27
C ALA A 90 -11.58 -21.70 -28.73
N ILE A 91 -11.91 -20.56 -28.12
CA ILE A 91 -13.06 -19.73 -28.51
C ILE A 91 -12.66 -18.95 -29.78
N PRO A 92 -13.45 -19.02 -30.88
CA PRO A 92 -13.13 -18.34 -32.13
C PRO A 92 -12.95 -16.82 -31.97
N ALA A 93 -11.95 -16.24 -32.65
CA ALA A 93 -11.71 -14.80 -32.60
C ALA A 93 -12.86 -13.96 -33.20
N THR A 94 -13.72 -14.59 -33.99
CA THR A 94 -14.93 -14.00 -34.58
C THR A 94 -16.02 -13.71 -33.56
N GLU A 95 -16.00 -14.35 -32.38
CA GLU A 95 -16.93 -14.09 -31.29
C GLU A 95 -16.51 -12.86 -30.49
N THR A 96 -17.13 -11.70 -30.76
CA THR A 96 -16.72 -10.39 -30.21
C THR A 96 -17.50 -9.97 -28.96
N SER A 97 -18.36 -10.83 -28.42
CA SER A 97 -19.09 -10.54 -27.19
C SER A 97 -18.14 -10.29 -26.01
N ALA A 98 -18.55 -9.44 -25.06
CA ALA A 98 -17.75 -9.14 -23.87
C ALA A 98 -17.41 -10.41 -23.06
N ASP A 99 -18.34 -11.37 -23.03
CA ASP A 99 -18.15 -12.67 -22.41
C ASP A 99 -17.09 -13.50 -23.16
N ALA A 100 -17.09 -13.48 -24.50
CA ALA A 100 -16.08 -14.17 -25.30
C ALA A 100 -14.68 -13.60 -25.09
N VAL A 101 -14.53 -12.28 -24.93
CA VAL A 101 -13.24 -11.65 -24.60
C VAL A 101 -12.76 -12.08 -23.22
N THR A 102 -13.65 -12.10 -22.23
CA THR A 102 -13.32 -12.49 -20.86
C THR A 102 -12.98 -13.98 -20.75
N CYS A 103 -13.75 -14.84 -21.41
CA CYS A 103 -13.53 -16.28 -21.43
C CYS A 103 -12.31 -16.69 -22.28
N ARG A 104 -11.92 -15.90 -23.30
CA ARG A 104 -10.64 -16.07 -24.01
C ARG A 104 -9.44 -15.70 -23.15
N ALA A 105 -9.56 -14.68 -22.32
CA ALA A 105 -8.51 -14.32 -21.36
C ALA A 105 -8.43 -15.28 -20.16
N SER A 106 -9.40 -16.19 -20.01
CA SER A 106 -9.48 -17.14 -18.90
C SER A 106 -8.82 -18.48 -19.25
N ALA A 107 -8.11 -19.06 -18.30
CA ALA A 107 -7.52 -20.38 -18.45
C ALA A 107 -8.51 -21.49 -18.07
N ASP A 108 -8.37 -22.67 -18.69
CA ASP A 108 -9.13 -23.85 -18.29
C ASP A 108 -8.73 -24.30 -16.88
N ALA A 109 -9.69 -24.87 -16.13
CA ALA A 109 -9.50 -25.39 -14.77
C ALA A 109 -8.92 -26.82 -14.77
N THR A 110 -7.79 -27.02 -15.44
CA THR A 110 -6.99 -28.25 -15.39
C THR A 110 -6.27 -28.42 -14.04
N THR A 111 -5.83 -29.64 -13.71
CA THR A 111 -5.04 -29.90 -12.50
C THR A 111 -3.76 -29.06 -12.44
N ALA A 112 -3.10 -28.85 -13.59
CA ALA A 112 -1.87 -28.05 -13.69
C ALA A 112 -2.13 -26.55 -13.47
N THR A 113 -3.18 -25.99 -14.07
CA THR A 113 -3.53 -24.57 -13.87
C THR A 113 -4.01 -24.30 -12.44
N ILE A 114 -4.75 -25.23 -11.82
CA ILE A 114 -5.13 -25.15 -10.41
C ILE A 114 -3.89 -25.20 -9.50
N ALA A 115 -2.90 -26.04 -9.80
CA ALA A 115 -1.65 -26.09 -9.04
C ALA A 115 -0.85 -24.78 -9.14
N ASN A 116 -0.74 -24.22 -10.35
CA ASN A 116 -0.09 -22.93 -10.58
C ASN A 116 -0.84 -21.78 -9.87
N PHE A 117 -2.17 -21.77 -9.93
CA PHE A 117 -3.00 -20.79 -9.23
C PHE A 117 -2.82 -20.87 -7.71
N ASN A 118 -2.79 -22.09 -7.17
CA ASN A 118 -2.50 -22.34 -5.76
C ASN A 118 -1.10 -21.85 -5.33
N SER A 119 -0.10 -22.07 -6.18
CA SER A 119 1.26 -21.59 -5.96
C SER A 119 1.33 -20.06 -5.96
N ALA A 120 0.65 -19.41 -6.92
CA ALA A 120 0.52 -17.97 -6.99
C ALA A 120 -0.17 -17.38 -5.75
N ILE A 121 -1.33 -17.94 -5.34
CA ILE A 121 -2.03 -17.52 -4.10
C ILE A 121 -1.12 -17.66 -2.89
N THR A 122 -0.41 -18.79 -2.77
CA THR A 122 0.50 -19.02 -1.63
C THR A 122 1.61 -17.97 -1.60
N THR A 123 2.17 -17.63 -2.76
CA THR A 123 3.18 -16.59 -2.89
C THR A 123 2.63 -15.23 -2.47
N VAL A 124 1.42 -14.88 -2.91
CA VAL A 124 0.73 -13.64 -2.52
C VAL A 124 0.50 -13.57 -1.01
N ILE A 125 0.05 -14.67 -0.39
CA ILE A 125 -0.15 -14.78 1.06
C ILE A 125 1.16 -14.49 1.80
N VAL A 126 2.23 -15.19 1.43
CA VAL A 126 3.52 -15.08 2.12
C VAL A 126 4.07 -13.66 2.01
N ILE A 127 4.04 -13.06 0.82
CA ILE A 127 4.52 -11.70 0.61
C ILE A 127 3.65 -10.69 1.36
N SER A 128 2.32 -10.82 1.31
CA SER A 128 1.40 -9.88 1.99
C SER A 128 1.61 -9.90 3.51
N ILE A 129 1.78 -11.08 4.10
CA ILE A 129 2.06 -11.23 5.54
C ILE A 129 3.44 -10.65 5.85
N ALA A 130 4.47 -10.95 5.06
CA ALA A 130 5.82 -10.42 5.26
C ALA A 130 5.86 -8.88 5.21
N ILE A 131 5.17 -8.29 4.24
CA ILE A 131 4.99 -6.83 4.13
C ILE A 131 4.27 -6.28 5.35
N GLY A 132 3.16 -6.91 5.75
CA GLY A 132 2.38 -6.50 6.92
C GLY A 132 3.21 -6.53 8.21
N LEU A 133 3.97 -7.61 8.45
CA LEU A 133 4.90 -7.71 9.58
C LEU A 133 6.01 -6.66 9.51
N GLY A 134 6.56 -6.41 8.31
CA GLY A 134 7.54 -5.36 8.07
C GLY A 134 7.01 -3.97 8.40
N MET A 135 5.74 -3.69 8.09
CA MET A 135 5.07 -2.45 8.47
C MET A 135 4.83 -2.36 9.98
N LEU A 136 4.49 -3.48 10.64
CA LEU A 136 4.33 -3.49 12.10
C LEU A 136 5.63 -3.14 12.81
N VAL A 137 6.72 -3.82 12.41
CA VAL A 137 8.05 -3.59 12.95
C VAL A 137 8.53 -2.17 12.63
N GLY A 138 8.36 -1.73 11.38
CA GLY A 138 8.71 -0.37 10.93
C GLY A 138 7.93 0.71 11.68
N GLY A 139 6.62 0.56 11.83
CA GLY A 139 5.75 1.48 12.57
C GLY A 139 6.11 1.55 14.06
N TRP A 140 6.46 0.42 14.66
CA TRP A 140 6.95 0.38 16.05
C TRP A 140 8.27 1.13 16.22
N PHE A 141 9.25 0.89 15.34
CA PHE A 141 10.53 1.61 15.39
C PHE A 141 10.40 3.09 15.07
N LEU A 142 9.43 3.46 14.22
CA LEU A 142 9.12 4.86 13.92
C LEU A 142 8.61 5.59 15.18
N ARG A 143 7.80 4.93 16.01
CA ARG A 143 7.37 5.48 17.31
C ARG A 143 8.51 5.66 18.31
N LYS A 144 9.59 4.90 18.16
CA LYS A 144 10.84 5.06 18.94
C LYS A 144 11.79 6.10 18.33
N GLY A 145 11.46 6.70 17.19
CA GLY A 145 12.26 7.74 16.54
C GLY A 145 13.46 7.22 15.73
N SER A 146 13.49 5.93 15.40
CA SER A 146 14.59 5.37 14.59
C SER A 146 14.56 5.93 13.17
N ILE A 147 15.73 6.34 12.66
CA ILE A 147 15.87 6.88 11.31
C ILE A 147 15.71 5.77 10.26
N GLY A 148 16.19 4.57 10.58
CA GLY A 148 16.07 3.37 9.72
C GLY A 148 14.63 2.99 9.42
N ALA A 149 13.70 3.23 10.36
CA ALA A 149 12.28 2.92 10.21
C ALA A 149 11.61 3.66 9.04
N ARG A 150 12.07 4.88 8.75
CA ARG A 150 11.54 5.65 7.61
C ARG A 150 11.87 5.00 6.26
N ARG A 151 13.08 4.43 6.14
CA ARG A 151 13.51 3.73 4.93
C ARG A 151 12.81 2.39 4.78
N SER A 152 12.67 1.63 5.87
CA SER A 152 11.96 0.35 5.81
C SER A 152 10.50 0.52 5.41
N LEU A 153 9.80 1.53 5.94
CA LEU A 153 8.42 1.82 5.54
C LEU A 153 8.30 2.24 4.06
N ALA A 154 9.27 2.97 3.52
CA ALA A 154 9.29 3.31 2.10
C ALA A 154 9.46 2.06 1.22
N VAL A 155 10.33 1.12 1.62
CA VAL A 155 10.49 -0.17 0.92
C VAL A 155 9.19 -0.97 1.00
N MET A 156 8.55 -1.05 2.16
CA MET A 156 7.26 -1.75 2.30
C MET A 156 6.15 -1.12 1.46
N ALA A 157 6.14 0.21 1.32
CA ALA A 157 5.19 0.91 0.47
C ALA A 157 5.40 0.60 -1.01
N LEU A 158 6.65 0.56 -1.45
CA LEU A 158 6.99 0.20 -2.82
C LEU A 158 6.61 -1.26 -3.12
N LEU A 159 6.87 -2.18 -2.19
CA LEU A 159 6.47 -3.58 -2.33
C LEU A 159 4.95 -3.73 -2.39
N LEU A 160 4.21 -3.04 -1.51
CA LEU A 160 2.74 -3.06 -1.54
C LEU A 160 2.21 -2.49 -2.86
N PHE A 161 2.78 -1.39 -3.34
CA PHE A 161 2.39 -0.80 -4.62
C PHE A 161 2.67 -1.74 -5.80
N ALA A 162 3.84 -2.38 -5.84
CA ALA A 162 4.17 -3.36 -6.87
C ALA A 162 3.15 -4.52 -6.90
N MET A 163 2.71 -5.02 -5.73
CA MET A 163 1.68 -6.05 -5.67
C MET A 163 0.33 -5.58 -6.24
N THR A 164 -0.05 -4.33 -5.96
CA THR A 164 -1.31 -3.78 -6.50
C THR A 164 -1.27 -3.59 -8.01
N VAL A 165 -0.15 -3.10 -8.57
CA VAL A 165 0.02 -2.91 -10.02
C VAL A 165 0.01 -4.24 -10.77
N LEU A 166 0.57 -5.29 -10.16
CA LEU A 166 0.57 -6.64 -10.73
C LEU A 166 -0.80 -7.35 -10.60
N ASN A 167 -1.85 -6.65 -10.15
CA ASN A 167 -3.20 -7.17 -9.93
C ASN A 167 -3.25 -8.43 -9.06
N PHE A 168 -2.24 -8.67 -8.22
CA PHE A 168 -2.21 -9.81 -7.31
C PHE A 168 -3.23 -9.67 -6.16
N SER A 169 -3.70 -8.45 -5.89
CA SER A 169 -4.71 -8.17 -4.89
C SER A 169 -5.40 -6.84 -5.15
N THR A 170 -6.71 -6.89 -5.35
CA THR A 170 -7.59 -5.72 -5.46
C THR A 170 -8.61 -5.67 -4.32
N GLY A 171 -8.24 -6.23 -3.16
CA GLY A 171 -9.09 -6.17 -1.97
C GLY A 171 -9.14 -4.77 -1.37
N LEU A 172 -10.34 -4.32 -0.97
CA LEU A 172 -10.56 -3.03 -0.30
C LEU A 172 -9.63 -2.81 0.90
N LEU A 173 -9.30 -3.88 1.63
CA LEU A 173 -8.39 -3.85 2.78
C LEU A 173 -6.95 -3.49 2.41
N MET A 174 -6.44 -4.00 1.28
CA MET A 174 -5.10 -3.66 0.79
C MET A 174 -5.06 -2.21 0.29
N LEU A 175 -6.14 -1.74 -0.35
CA LEU A 175 -6.26 -0.37 -0.79
C LEU A 175 -6.28 0.61 0.40
N LEU A 176 -7.07 0.30 1.44
CA LEU A 176 -7.08 1.08 2.68
C LEU A 176 -5.70 1.09 3.36
N SER A 177 -5.05 -0.07 3.45
CA SER A 177 -3.68 -0.18 3.97
C SER A 177 -2.70 0.69 3.19
N GLY A 178 -2.78 0.68 1.85
CA GLY A 178 -1.97 1.51 0.97
C GLY A 178 -2.17 3.01 1.20
N VAL A 179 -3.43 3.46 1.32
CA VAL A 179 -3.74 4.87 1.61
C VAL A 179 -3.19 5.28 2.98
N MET A 180 -3.36 4.45 4.01
CA MET A 180 -2.82 4.72 5.35
C MET A 180 -1.30 4.83 5.34
N LEU A 181 -0.63 3.98 4.56
CA LEU A 181 0.82 3.98 4.45
C LEU A 181 1.35 5.20 3.67
N ILE A 182 0.69 5.59 2.58
CA ILE A 182 1.04 6.82 1.84
C ILE A 182 0.86 8.04 2.75
N ALA A 183 -0.23 8.10 3.52
CA ALA A 183 -0.43 9.18 4.49
C ALA A 183 0.66 9.18 5.58
N ALA A 184 1.02 8.01 6.12
CA ALA A 184 2.12 7.87 7.08
C ALA A 184 3.45 8.35 6.50
N MET A 185 3.77 7.96 5.26
CA MET A 185 4.96 8.43 4.54
C MET A 185 4.93 9.93 4.31
N GLY A 186 3.81 10.51 3.86
CA GLY A 186 3.66 11.95 3.71
C GLY A 186 4.02 12.69 5.01
N MET A 187 3.55 12.19 6.15
CA MET A 187 3.87 12.77 7.47
C MET A 187 5.34 12.59 7.90
N CYS A 188 6.02 11.54 7.43
CA CYS A 188 7.46 11.33 7.69
C CYS A 188 8.37 12.12 6.76
N PHE A 189 7.94 12.37 5.52
CA PHE A 189 8.75 12.97 4.47
C PHE A 189 8.47 14.47 4.26
N VAL A 190 7.39 15.01 4.84
CA VAL A 190 6.98 16.41 4.67
C VAL A 190 6.86 17.12 6.03
N GLY A 191 7.14 18.43 6.05
CA GLY A 191 6.91 19.31 7.20
C GLY A 191 7.69 18.93 8.47
N LYS A 192 6.99 18.83 9.61
CA LYS A 192 7.60 18.61 10.94
C LYS A 192 8.31 17.25 11.05
N GLY A 193 7.84 16.21 10.36
CA GLY A 193 8.47 14.89 10.37
C GLY A 193 9.80 14.88 9.60
N ALA A 194 9.84 15.53 8.44
CA ALA A 194 11.06 15.66 7.65
C ALA A 194 12.19 16.34 8.45
N ASN A 195 11.86 17.47 9.10
CA ASN A 195 12.81 18.23 9.91
C ASN A 195 13.34 17.44 11.10
N TYR A 196 12.50 16.64 11.77
CA TYR A 196 12.93 15.77 12.87
C TYR A 196 14.01 14.78 12.43
N PHE A 197 13.80 14.09 11.30
CA PHE A 197 14.75 13.09 10.81
C PHE A 197 16.02 13.73 10.24
N ILE A 198 15.93 14.92 9.64
CA ILE A 198 17.12 15.68 9.21
C ILE A 198 17.95 16.07 10.43
N ARG A 199 17.32 16.60 11.49
CA ARG A 199 17.98 16.91 12.77
C ARG A 199 18.57 15.67 13.44
N ALA A 200 17.83 14.57 13.49
CA ALA A 200 18.29 13.32 14.08
C ALA A 200 19.54 12.79 13.36
N LYS A 201 19.56 12.84 12.02
CA LYS A 201 20.70 12.40 11.21
C LYS A 201 21.94 13.29 11.39
N ALA A 202 21.73 14.61 11.40
CA ALA A 202 22.82 15.57 11.61
C ALA A 202 23.39 15.50 13.04
N ALA A 203 22.56 15.15 14.04
CA ALA A 203 22.99 14.86 15.41
C ALA A 203 23.62 13.45 15.59
N GLY A 204 23.90 12.72 14.51
CA GLY A 204 24.56 11.41 14.56
C GLY A 204 23.73 10.26 15.16
N ARG A 205 22.43 10.46 15.42
CA ARG A 205 21.54 9.38 15.88
C ARG A 205 21.33 8.40 14.72
N LYS A 206 21.50 7.10 14.98
CA LYS A 206 21.30 6.02 13.99
C LYS A 206 19.86 5.48 14.05
#